data_AF-A0A929MYJ1-F1
#
_entry.id   AF-A0A929MYJ1-F1
#
_cell.length_a   1.000
_cell.length_b   1.000
_cell.length_c   1.000
_cell.angle_alpha   90.00
_cell.angle_beta   90.00
_cell.angle_gamma   90.00
#
_symmetry.space_group_name_H-M   'P 1'
#
loop_
_entity.id
_entity.type
_entity.pdbx_description
1 polymer ?
#
loop_
_entity_poly.entity_id
_entity_poly.type
_entity_poly.pdbx_seq_one_letter_code
_entity_poly.pdbx_strand_id
1 'polypeptide(L)'
;MVISVRSFKKRFIRIFGDDVWNDFIDFGKSKHATKSFNSMHDVIKQLNEYKKKIANRNLYTKRKNLRFARFVLISIEKAFRPHSRSIKFNKKEKLKKGHFNRRWEVEHIFPKSTFDNKFKGVNPSNNGVNKHSLGNLTLITRKLNGTEGYKDADFQIKKSLIQRSKKNIGLYINCIFKNQSAKLTKDYFRLLEDRQLELKNDFDKIFKPNEIGIPIIFFRDVLGYSEGAIKSTPHITHLIKKWCRKRKRLK
;
A
#
# COMPACT_ATOMS: atom_id res chain seq x y z
N MET A 1 0.15 25.52 10.39
CA MET A 1 0.74 24.47 11.26
C MET A 1 1.77 23.68 10.45
N VAL A 2 3.03 23.67 10.89
CA VAL A 2 4.14 22.96 10.24
C VAL A 2 4.06 21.44 10.52
N ILE A 3 4.46 20.61 9.55
CA ILE A 3 4.52 19.15 9.73
C ILE A 3 5.78 18.82 10.54
N SER A 4 5.62 18.37 11.78
CA SER A 4 6.72 17.85 12.61
C SER A 4 6.85 16.33 12.49
N VAL A 5 8.02 15.77 12.81
CA VAL A 5 8.26 14.31 12.86
C VAL A 5 7.25 13.63 13.80
N ARG A 6 6.96 14.24 14.96
CA ARG A 6 5.97 13.72 15.91
C ARG A 6 4.58 13.66 15.28
N SER A 7 4.16 14.71 14.58
CA SER A 7 2.86 14.74 13.89
C SER A 7 2.80 13.70 12.76
N PHE A 8 3.89 13.56 11.98
CA PHE A 8 4.04 12.55 10.93
C PHE A 8 3.89 11.14 11.49
N LYS A 9 4.68 10.78 12.51
CA LYS A 9 4.61 9.48 13.19
C LYS A 9 3.19 9.17 13.67
N LYS A 10 2.55 10.13 14.37
CA LYS A 10 1.19 9.94 14.88
C LYS A 10 0.18 9.66 13.75
N ARG A 11 0.25 10.39 12.65
CA ARG A 11 -0.64 10.18 11.49
C ARG A 11 -0.34 8.87 10.76
N PHE A 12 0.94 8.57 10.54
CA PHE A 12 1.38 7.33 9.89
C PHE A 12 0.87 6.11 10.66
N ILE A 13 1.12 6.04 11.97
CA ILE A 13 0.66 4.93 12.83
C ILE A 13 -0.87 4.84 12.83
N ARG A 14 -1.57 5.99 12.90
CA ARG A 14 -3.03 6.02 12.86
C ARG A 14 -3.60 5.41 11.57
N ILE A 15 -2.93 5.60 10.44
CA ILE A 15 -3.40 5.12 9.13
C ILE A 15 -2.98 3.67 8.89
N PHE A 16 -1.69 3.38 9.03
CA PHE A 16 -1.10 2.12 8.58
C PHE A 16 -0.98 1.07 9.68
N GLY A 17 -0.63 1.49 10.90
CA GLY A 17 -0.27 0.61 12.00
C GLY A 17 1.10 0.89 12.58
N ASP A 18 1.25 0.51 13.84
CA ASP A 18 2.50 0.51 14.61
C ASP A 18 3.53 -0.49 14.04
N ASP A 19 3.07 -1.65 13.58
CA ASP A 19 3.90 -2.64 12.92
C ASP A 19 4.45 -2.17 11.57
N VAL A 20 3.65 -1.46 10.77
CA VAL A 20 4.10 -0.82 9.53
C VAL A 20 5.08 0.30 9.83
N TRP A 21 4.84 1.11 10.86
CA TRP A 21 5.79 2.12 11.31
C TRP A 21 7.14 1.50 11.70
N ASN A 22 7.12 0.43 12.48
CA ASN A 22 8.33 -0.27 12.90
C ASN A 22 9.08 -0.86 11.70
N ASP A 23 8.37 -1.42 10.71
CA ASP A 23 9.01 -1.87 9.45
C ASP A 23 9.57 -0.68 8.64
N PHE A 24 8.86 0.45 8.61
CA PHE A 24 9.28 1.67 7.90
C PHE A 24 10.56 2.26 8.50
N ILE A 25 10.63 2.43 9.82
CA ILE A 25 11.79 3.06 10.47
C ILE A 25 13.03 2.16 10.49
N ASP A 26 12.85 0.84 10.54
CA ASP A 26 13.95 -0.13 10.61
C ASP A 26 14.48 -0.50 9.21
N PHE A 27 13.75 -0.15 8.14
CA PHE A 27 14.14 -0.56 6.79
C PHE A 27 15.45 0.12 6.34
N GLY A 28 16.39 -0.70 5.83
CA GLY A 28 17.68 -0.21 5.34
C GLY A 28 18.64 0.31 6.43
N LYS A 29 18.27 0.19 7.71
CA LYS A 29 19.12 0.60 8.84
C LYS A 29 19.90 -0.58 9.42
N SER A 30 21.08 -0.28 9.98
CA SER A 30 21.85 -1.24 10.78
C SER A 30 21.15 -1.54 12.11
N LYS A 31 21.49 -2.68 12.75
CA LYS A 31 20.89 -3.11 14.03
C LYS A 31 21.06 -2.08 15.16
N HIS A 32 22.09 -1.23 15.09
CA HIS A 32 22.44 -0.24 16.12
C HIS A 32 21.92 1.17 15.83
N ALA A 33 21.22 1.38 14.72
CA ALA A 33 20.73 2.71 14.36
C ALA A 33 19.54 3.14 15.24
N THR A 34 19.45 4.43 15.55
CA THR A 34 18.34 5.00 16.33
C THR A 34 17.00 4.87 15.58
N LYS A 35 15.95 4.52 16.34
CA LYS A 35 14.57 4.33 15.85
C LYS A 35 13.74 5.62 15.88
N SER A 36 14.39 6.75 15.61
CA SER A 36 13.78 8.08 15.51
C SER A 36 14.29 8.79 14.25
N PHE A 37 13.57 9.83 13.85
CA PHE A 37 14.03 10.79 12.85
C PHE A 37 14.25 12.12 13.55
N ASN A 38 15.35 12.79 13.22
CA ASN A 38 15.67 14.09 13.80
C ASN A 38 14.95 15.21 13.04
N SER A 39 14.61 14.96 11.77
CA SER A 39 13.98 15.94 10.89
C SER A 39 12.96 15.32 9.92
N MET A 40 12.13 16.17 9.32
CA MET A 40 11.28 15.75 8.19
C MET A 40 12.09 15.40 6.93
N HIS A 41 13.33 15.89 6.82
CA HIS A 41 14.24 15.50 5.76
C HIS A 41 14.58 14.01 5.85
N ASP A 42 14.90 13.51 7.04
CA ASP A 42 15.18 12.08 7.28
C ASP A 42 13.96 11.22 6.95
N VAL A 43 12.76 11.71 7.28
CA VAL A 43 11.49 11.04 6.94
C VAL A 43 11.33 10.91 5.42
N ILE A 44 11.59 11.98 4.65
CA ILE A 44 11.48 11.95 3.18
C ILE A 44 12.52 11.01 2.58
N LYS A 45 13.76 11.04 3.07
CA LYS A 45 14.82 10.10 2.66
C LYS A 45 14.37 8.66 2.92
N GLN A 46 13.83 8.39 4.11
CA GLN A 46 13.31 7.05 4.44
C GLN A 46 12.13 6.65 3.56
N LEU A 47 11.21 7.56 3.22
CA LEU A 47 10.12 7.26 2.28
C LEU A 47 10.65 6.86 0.89
N ASN A 48 11.68 7.57 0.41
CA ASN A 48 12.32 7.26 -0.87
C ASN A 48 13.04 5.91 -0.88
N GLU A 49 13.61 5.49 0.25
CA GLU A 49 14.17 4.13 0.38
C GLU A 49 13.06 3.08 0.52
N TYR A 50 12.11 3.32 1.43
CA TYR A 50 11.06 2.35 1.74
C TYR A 50 10.17 2.03 0.53
N LYS A 51 9.88 3.02 -0.33
CA LYS A 51 9.09 2.79 -1.54
C LYS A 51 9.75 1.81 -2.51
N LYS A 52 11.09 1.72 -2.55
CA LYS A 52 11.83 0.80 -3.43
C LYS A 52 11.49 -0.68 -3.15
N LYS A 53 10.95 -1.01 -1.96
CA LYS A 53 10.45 -2.36 -1.65
C LYS A 53 9.35 -2.84 -2.61
N ILE A 54 8.71 -1.92 -3.36
CA ILE A 54 7.70 -2.26 -4.39
C ILE A 54 8.25 -3.12 -5.52
N ALA A 55 9.58 -3.09 -5.74
CA ALA A 55 10.25 -3.94 -6.72
C ALA A 55 10.19 -5.44 -6.33
N ASN A 56 9.97 -5.75 -5.05
CA ASN A 56 9.91 -7.12 -4.58
C ASN A 56 8.67 -7.84 -5.14
N ARG A 57 8.88 -8.99 -5.79
CA ARG A 57 7.83 -9.84 -6.36
C ARG A 57 6.98 -10.56 -5.29
N ASN A 58 7.51 -10.70 -4.07
CA ASN A 58 6.91 -11.48 -2.97
C ASN A 58 6.54 -10.60 -1.77
N LEU A 59 5.32 -10.06 -1.76
CA LEU A 59 4.87 -9.10 -0.76
C LEU A 59 4.10 -9.73 0.43
N TYR A 60 3.91 -11.05 0.47
CA TYR A 60 3.11 -11.70 1.52
C TYR A 60 3.87 -12.73 2.38
N THR A 61 5.05 -13.20 1.96
CA THR A 61 5.73 -14.37 2.56
C THR A 61 6.46 -14.13 3.88
N LYS A 62 6.60 -12.87 4.33
CA LYS A 62 7.28 -12.52 5.58
C LYS A 62 6.50 -11.40 6.29
N ARG A 63 6.45 -11.40 7.63
CA ARG A 63 5.75 -10.36 8.42
C ARG A 63 6.07 -8.94 7.94
N LYS A 64 7.33 -8.66 7.59
CA LYS A 64 7.78 -7.37 7.03
C LYS A 64 7.20 -7.07 5.64
N ASN A 65 7.18 -8.05 4.74
CA ASN A 65 6.63 -7.87 3.40
C ASN A 65 5.12 -7.63 3.45
N LEU A 66 4.39 -8.35 4.33
CA LEU A 66 2.95 -8.14 4.53
C LEU A 66 2.63 -6.72 5.05
N ARG A 67 3.45 -6.20 5.96
CA ARG A 67 3.35 -4.81 6.44
C ARG A 67 3.56 -3.81 5.30
N PHE A 68 4.51 -4.08 4.41
CA PHE A 68 4.72 -3.27 3.21
C PHE A 68 3.56 -3.38 2.21
N ALA A 69 3.02 -4.57 1.94
CA ALA A 69 1.84 -4.75 1.10
C ALA A 69 0.66 -3.92 1.61
N ARG A 70 0.45 -3.93 2.93
CA ARG A 70 -0.54 -3.10 3.60
C ARG A 70 -0.29 -1.60 3.40
N PHE A 71 0.96 -1.16 3.55
CA PHE A 71 1.34 0.23 3.27
C PHE A 71 0.98 0.65 1.85
N VAL A 72 1.32 -0.18 0.87
CA VAL A 72 1.04 0.05 -0.56
C VAL A 72 -0.47 0.14 -0.82
N LEU A 73 -1.22 -0.90 -0.45
CA LEU A 73 -2.66 -0.98 -0.74
C LEU A 73 -3.45 0.15 -0.07
N ILE A 74 -3.13 0.51 1.18
CA ILE A 74 -3.77 1.65 1.86
C ILE A 74 -3.40 2.98 1.17
N SER A 75 -2.15 3.14 0.76
CA SER A 75 -1.70 4.37 0.09
C SER A 75 -2.44 4.59 -1.22
N ILE A 76 -2.53 3.56 -2.06
CA ILE A 76 -3.29 3.59 -3.33
C ILE A 76 -4.76 3.91 -3.06
N GLU A 77 -5.38 3.16 -2.14
CA GLU A 77 -6.80 3.33 -1.83
C GLU A 77 -7.14 4.76 -1.35
N LYS A 78 -6.31 5.37 -0.50
CA LYS A 78 -6.57 6.73 -0.01
C LYS A 78 -6.28 7.83 -1.04
N ALA A 79 -5.30 7.60 -1.91
CA ALA A 79 -4.92 8.56 -2.94
C ALA A 79 -6.01 8.66 -4.02
N PHE A 80 -6.41 7.52 -4.59
CA PHE A 80 -7.28 7.46 -5.76
C PHE A 80 -8.78 7.34 -5.42
N ARG A 81 -9.14 7.16 -4.13
CA ARG A 81 -10.53 7.22 -3.69
C ARG A 81 -10.74 8.19 -2.53
N PRO A 82 -11.21 9.42 -2.77
CA PRO A 82 -11.44 10.44 -1.73
C PRO A 82 -12.32 9.94 -0.58
N HIS A 83 -13.38 9.18 -0.88
CA HIS A 83 -14.25 8.56 0.12
C HIS A 83 -13.50 7.67 1.12
N SER A 84 -12.41 7.01 0.68
CA SER A 84 -11.57 6.15 1.51
C SER A 84 -10.64 6.92 2.46
N ARG A 85 -10.54 8.25 2.33
CA ARG A 85 -9.75 9.08 3.25
C ARG A 85 -10.33 9.07 4.67
N SER A 86 -11.64 8.87 4.81
CA SER A 86 -12.34 8.71 6.09
C SER A 86 -12.19 7.33 6.73
N ILE A 87 -11.78 6.30 5.97
CA ILE A 87 -11.68 4.92 6.47
C ILE A 87 -10.55 4.80 7.48
N LYS A 88 -10.89 4.29 8.68
CA LYS A 88 -9.95 3.93 9.74
C LYS A 88 -9.34 2.54 9.47
N PHE A 89 -8.38 2.45 8.56
CA PHE A 89 -7.78 1.16 8.16
C PHE A 89 -7.09 0.42 9.31
N ASN A 90 -6.43 1.14 10.24
CA ASN A 90 -5.82 0.55 11.44
C ASN A 90 -6.81 0.35 12.60
N LYS A 91 -8.14 0.46 12.38
CA LYS A 91 -9.12 0.14 13.42
C LYS A 91 -8.92 -1.32 13.84
N LYS A 92 -8.65 -1.54 15.13
CA LYS A 92 -8.61 -2.86 15.76
C LYS A 92 -9.98 -3.18 16.33
N GLU A 93 -10.38 -4.44 16.25
CA GLU A 93 -11.60 -4.99 16.83
C GLU A 93 -11.19 -6.05 17.86
N LYS A 94 -11.84 -6.00 19.03
CA LYS A 94 -11.60 -6.96 20.10
C LYS A 94 -12.19 -8.31 19.68
N LEU A 95 -11.42 -9.37 19.88
CA LEU A 95 -11.80 -10.75 19.70
C LEU A 95 -12.16 -11.39 21.04
N LYS A 96 -12.67 -12.61 20.98
CA LYS A 96 -12.79 -13.48 22.16
C LYS A 96 -11.42 -13.61 22.85
N LYS A 97 -11.41 -13.69 24.19
CA LYS A 97 -10.21 -13.80 25.04
C LYS A 97 -9.24 -12.60 25.02
N GLY A 98 -9.74 -11.39 24.70
CA GLY A 98 -8.95 -10.15 24.84
C GLY A 98 -7.94 -9.88 23.73
N HIS A 99 -7.85 -10.74 22.71
CA HIS A 99 -7.03 -10.46 21.53
C HIS A 99 -7.63 -9.35 20.67
N PHE A 100 -6.79 -8.68 19.89
CA PHE A 100 -7.24 -7.66 18.94
C PHE A 100 -6.77 -8.00 17.53
N ASN A 101 -7.65 -7.89 16.55
CA ASN A 101 -7.28 -7.99 15.15
C ASN A 101 -7.74 -6.75 14.37
N ARG A 102 -7.11 -6.49 13.23
CA ARG A 102 -7.48 -5.34 12.41
C ARG A 102 -8.78 -5.63 11.68
N ARG A 103 -9.62 -4.61 11.58
CA ARG A 103 -10.87 -4.69 10.81
C ARG A 103 -10.59 -4.90 9.31
N TRP A 104 -9.46 -4.40 8.81
CA TRP A 104 -9.05 -4.52 7.41
C TRP A 104 -7.80 -5.37 7.31
N GLU A 105 -7.86 -6.40 6.48
CA GLU A 105 -6.83 -7.43 6.32
C GLU A 105 -6.36 -7.47 4.88
N VAL A 106 -5.06 -7.73 4.68
CA VAL A 106 -4.53 -8.02 3.35
C VAL A 106 -4.86 -9.48 3.06
N GLU A 107 -5.48 -9.75 1.92
CA GLU A 107 -5.91 -11.08 1.53
C GLU A 107 -5.63 -11.35 0.06
N HIS A 108 -5.56 -12.63 -0.30
CA HIS A 108 -5.37 -13.10 -1.66
C HIS A 108 -6.65 -13.02 -2.49
N ILE A 109 -6.55 -12.53 -3.72
CA ILE A 109 -7.65 -12.52 -4.70
C ILE A 109 -7.88 -13.95 -5.20
N PHE A 110 -6.82 -14.63 -5.65
CA PHE A 110 -6.81 -16.08 -5.89
C PHE A 110 -6.13 -16.78 -4.72
N PRO A 111 -6.77 -17.77 -4.08
CA PRO A 111 -6.25 -18.40 -2.86
C PRO A 111 -4.80 -18.88 -3.01
N LYS A 112 -3.99 -18.61 -1.98
CA LYS A 112 -2.59 -19.04 -1.94
C LYS A 112 -2.41 -20.56 -2.12
N SER A 113 -3.31 -21.35 -1.52
CA SER A 113 -3.24 -22.82 -1.49
C SER A 113 -3.42 -23.44 -2.88
N THR A 114 -4.24 -22.84 -3.74
CA THR A 114 -4.59 -23.39 -5.05
C THR A 114 -3.99 -22.62 -6.22
N PHE A 115 -3.30 -21.51 -5.97
CA PHE A 115 -2.77 -20.62 -7.01
C PHE A 115 -1.90 -21.34 -8.04
N ASP A 116 -0.88 -22.08 -7.60
CA ASP A 116 0.09 -22.69 -8.50
C ASP A 116 -0.57 -23.77 -9.37
N ASN A 117 -1.52 -24.52 -8.80
CA ASN A 117 -2.33 -25.49 -9.56
C ASN A 117 -3.28 -24.80 -10.54
N LYS A 118 -3.94 -23.71 -10.12
CA LYS A 118 -4.89 -22.96 -10.96
C LYS A 118 -4.22 -22.41 -12.22
N PHE A 119 -2.97 -21.95 -12.10
CA PHE A 119 -2.20 -21.33 -13.18
C PHE A 119 -1.11 -22.23 -13.77
N LYS A 120 -1.17 -23.54 -13.50
CA LYS A 120 -0.25 -24.52 -14.09
C LYS A 120 -0.31 -24.45 -15.62
N GLY A 121 0.86 -24.35 -16.27
CA GLY A 121 0.96 -24.26 -17.73
C GLY A 121 0.71 -22.86 -18.30
N VAL A 122 0.46 -21.84 -17.47
CA VAL A 122 0.47 -20.44 -17.93
C VAL A 122 1.88 -19.89 -17.84
N ASN A 123 2.46 -19.52 -18.98
CA ASN A 123 3.78 -18.90 -19.02
C ASN A 123 3.67 -17.42 -18.59
N PRO A 124 4.36 -17.01 -17.51
CA PRO A 124 4.37 -15.62 -17.09
C PRO A 124 5.04 -14.73 -18.13
N SER A 125 4.61 -13.47 -18.24
CA SER A 125 5.46 -12.44 -18.85
C SER A 125 6.74 -12.23 -18.01
N ASN A 126 7.73 -11.51 -18.54
CA ASN A 126 8.99 -11.21 -17.83
C ASN A 126 8.79 -10.54 -16.44
N ASN A 127 7.62 -9.95 -16.20
CA ASN A 127 7.18 -9.35 -14.93
C ASN A 127 6.23 -10.24 -14.11
N GLY A 128 6.35 -11.56 -14.31
CA GLY A 128 5.42 -12.59 -13.87
C GLY A 128 4.85 -12.43 -12.46
N VAL A 129 3.53 -12.56 -12.38
CA VAL A 129 2.79 -12.61 -11.12
C VAL A 129 2.91 -13.99 -10.49
N ASN A 130 3.11 -14.01 -9.17
CA ASN A 130 2.97 -15.20 -8.35
C ASN A 130 1.90 -14.98 -7.27
N LYS A 131 1.59 -16.04 -6.52
CA LYS A 131 0.57 -16.00 -5.45
C LYS A 131 0.75 -14.89 -4.42
N HIS A 132 1.97 -14.40 -4.20
CA HIS A 132 2.33 -13.36 -3.23
C HIS A 132 2.61 -11.98 -3.84
N SER A 133 2.43 -11.83 -5.15
CA SER A 133 2.63 -10.56 -5.84
C SER A 133 1.49 -9.58 -5.57
N LEU A 134 1.78 -8.28 -5.68
CA LEU A 134 0.82 -7.20 -5.43
C LEU A 134 -0.47 -7.36 -6.24
N GLY A 135 -0.35 -7.81 -7.50
CA GLY A 135 -1.48 -8.09 -8.39
C GLY A 135 -2.50 -9.06 -7.79
N ASN A 136 -2.07 -10.02 -6.97
CA ASN A 136 -2.92 -11.01 -6.29
C ASN A 136 -3.31 -10.61 -4.85
N LEU A 137 -2.94 -9.41 -4.38
CA LEU A 137 -3.25 -8.95 -3.03
C LEU A 137 -4.30 -7.84 -3.05
N THR A 138 -5.19 -7.87 -2.06
CA THR A 138 -6.19 -6.83 -1.83
C THR A 138 -6.38 -6.53 -0.33
N LEU A 139 -7.17 -5.50 0.01
CA LEU A 139 -7.69 -5.26 1.36
C LEU A 139 -9.18 -5.58 1.40
N ILE A 140 -9.55 -6.38 2.39
CA ILE A 140 -10.95 -6.68 2.70
C ILE A 140 -11.22 -6.53 4.19
N THR A 141 -12.48 -6.44 4.54
CA THR A 141 -12.88 -6.49 5.96
C THR A 141 -12.67 -7.90 6.52
N ARG A 142 -12.18 -8.00 7.76
CA ARG A 142 -12.09 -9.25 8.52
C ARG A 142 -13.42 -10.01 8.58
N LYS A 143 -14.55 -9.32 8.68
CA LYS A 143 -15.89 -9.95 8.64
C LYS A 143 -16.07 -10.78 7.35
N LEU A 144 -15.67 -10.22 6.21
CA LEU A 144 -15.73 -10.92 4.93
C LEU A 144 -14.72 -12.06 4.88
N ASN A 145 -13.48 -11.80 5.33
CA ASN A 145 -12.43 -12.84 5.33
C ASN A 145 -12.75 -14.03 6.23
N GLY A 146 -13.45 -13.78 7.35
CA GLY A 146 -13.90 -14.81 8.29
C GLY A 146 -15.29 -15.37 7.99
N THR A 147 -15.95 -14.95 6.89
CA THR A 147 -17.13 -15.66 6.40
C THR A 147 -16.67 -17.01 5.88
N GLU A 148 -17.36 -18.09 6.28
CA GLU A 148 -17.02 -19.44 5.83
C GLU A 148 -16.87 -19.47 4.30
N GLY A 149 -15.73 -19.97 3.85
CA GLY A 149 -15.44 -20.12 2.44
C GLY A 149 -14.80 -18.92 1.74
N TYR A 150 -14.81 -17.67 2.24
CA TYR A 150 -14.20 -16.57 1.45
C TYR A 150 -12.71 -16.82 1.18
N LYS A 151 -11.92 -17.15 2.20
CA LYS A 151 -10.47 -17.27 2.11
C LYS A 151 -10.02 -18.25 1.02
N ASP A 152 -10.68 -19.40 1.00
CA ASP A 152 -10.35 -20.55 0.14
C ASP A 152 -11.22 -20.62 -1.13
N ALA A 153 -12.24 -19.77 -1.25
CA ALA A 153 -13.08 -19.66 -2.43
C ALA A 153 -12.30 -19.26 -3.68
N ASP A 154 -12.78 -19.76 -4.82
CA ASP A 154 -12.31 -19.30 -6.12
C ASP A 154 -12.67 -17.82 -6.38
N PHE A 155 -12.13 -17.29 -7.48
CA PHE A 155 -12.32 -15.90 -7.85
C PHE A 155 -13.78 -15.51 -8.10
N GLN A 156 -14.63 -16.39 -8.66
CA GLN A 156 -16.02 -16.06 -8.97
C GLN A 156 -16.89 -16.02 -7.72
N ILE A 157 -16.65 -16.92 -6.78
CA ILE A 157 -17.29 -16.88 -5.46
C ILE A 157 -16.82 -15.63 -4.70
N LYS A 158 -15.51 -15.36 -4.65
CA LYS A 158 -14.97 -14.14 -4.01
C LYS A 158 -15.54 -12.86 -4.62
N LYS A 159 -15.67 -12.83 -5.95
CA LYS A 159 -16.30 -11.75 -6.70
C LYS A 159 -17.73 -11.51 -6.24
N SER A 160 -18.55 -12.56 -6.18
CA SER A 160 -19.94 -12.49 -5.73
C SER A 160 -20.06 -11.99 -4.28
N LEU A 161 -19.20 -12.51 -3.39
CA LEU A 161 -19.16 -12.11 -1.98
C LEU A 161 -18.75 -10.63 -1.81
N ILE A 162 -17.77 -10.14 -2.57
CA ILE A 162 -17.38 -8.73 -2.55
C ILE A 162 -18.50 -7.85 -3.07
N GLN A 163 -19.17 -8.24 -4.16
CA GLN A 163 -20.27 -7.46 -4.74
C GLN A 163 -21.45 -7.30 -3.78
N ARG A 164 -21.76 -8.33 -2.98
CA ARG A 164 -22.78 -8.25 -1.91
C ARG A 164 -22.35 -7.40 -0.71
N SER A 165 -21.06 -7.15 -0.55
CA SER A 165 -20.51 -6.40 0.57
C SER A 165 -20.34 -4.92 0.24
N LYS A 166 -21.33 -4.09 0.63
CA LYS A 166 -21.29 -2.61 0.51
C LYS A 166 -19.98 -1.97 0.98
N LYS A 167 -19.34 -2.51 2.02
CA LYS A 167 -18.07 -2.00 2.56
C LYS A 167 -16.85 -2.29 1.68
N ASN A 168 -16.87 -3.37 0.89
CA ASN A 168 -15.72 -3.87 0.12
C ASN A 168 -15.83 -3.54 -1.37
N ILE A 169 -17.03 -3.60 -1.97
CA ILE A 169 -17.27 -3.31 -3.41
C ILE A 169 -16.83 -1.90 -3.84
N GLY A 170 -16.89 -0.95 -2.91
CA GLY A 170 -16.58 0.44 -3.20
C GLY A 170 -15.08 0.73 -3.28
N LEU A 171 -14.20 -0.14 -2.78
CA LEU A 171 -12.77 0.16 -2.73
C LEU A 171 -12.14 0.14 -4.12
N TYR A 172 -11.27 1.12 -4.39
CA TYR A 172 -10.53 1.23 -5.65
C TYR A 172 -9.68 -0.04 -5.89
N ILE A 173 -8.97 -0.50 -4.87
CA ILE A 173 -8.13 -1.70 -4.97
C ILE A 173 -8.93 -3.01 -5.23
N ASN A 174 -10.25 -2.99 -5.04
CA ASN A 174 -11.17 -4.11 -5.29
C ASN A 174 -11.86 -4.04 -6.66
N CYS A 175 -11.53 -3.07 -7.52
CA CYS A 175 -12.13 -2.95 -8.86
C CYS A 175 -11.95 -4.19 -9.73
N ILE A 176 -10.92 -5.03 -9.48
CA ILE A 176 -10.74 -6.31 -10.16
C ILE A 176 -11.96 -7.23 -10.09
N PHE A 177 -12.73 -7.20 -9.00
CA PHE A 177 -13.95 -7.98 -8.82
C PHE A 177 -15.14 -7.43 -9.63
N LYS A 178 -14.97 -6.34 -10.37
CA LYS A 178 -15.97 -5.85 -11.34
C LYS A 178 -15.70 -6.36 -12.75
N ASN A 179 -14.57 -7.01 -13.02
CA ASN A 179 -14.25 -7.52 -14.33
C ASN A 179 -15.29 -8.58 -14.77
N GLN A 180 -15.92 -8.37 -15.92
CA GLN A 180 -16.93 -9.28 -16.49
C GLN A 180 -16.37 -10.19 -17.60
N SER A 181 -15.20 -9.84 -18.13
CA SER A 181 -14.65 -10.44 -19.36
C SER A 181 -13.77 -11.66 -19.11
N ALA A 182 -13.10 -11.75 -17.95
CA ALA A 182 -12.22 -12.86 -17.64
C ALA A 182 -13.01 -14.13 -17.29
N LYS A 183 -12.86 -15.16 -18.11
CA LYS A 183 -13.58 -16.44 -17.96
C LYS A 183 -12.61 -17.62 -17.81
N LEU A 184 -11.49 -17.57 -18.53
CA LEU A 184 -10.51 -18.64 -18.58
C LEU A 184 -9.32 -18.37 -17.64
N THR A 185 -8.59 -19.42 -17.29
CA THR A 185 -7.36 -19.32 -16.47
C THR A 185 -6.36 -18.31 -17.05
N LYS A 186 -6.17 -18.29 -18.37
CA LYS A 186 -5.27 -17.34 -19.04
C LYS A 186 -5.74 -15.89 -18.88
N ASP A 187 -7.05 -15.65 -18.92
CA ASP A 187 -7.63 -14.31 -18.71
C ASP A 187 -7.43 -13.85 -17.27
N TYR A 188 -7.65 -14.73 -16.31
CA TYR A 188 -7.40 -14.43 -14.89
C TYR A 188 -5.93 -14.11 -14.63
N PHE A 189 -5.01 -14.83 -15.28
CA PHE A 189 -3.59 -14.55 -15.11
C PHE A 189 -3.22 -13.18 -15.69
N ARG A 190 -3.67 -12.88 -16.91
CA ARG A 190 -3.51 -11.54 -17.53
C ARG A 190 -4.10 -10.43 -16.65
N LEU A 191 -5.30 -10.65 -16.12
CA LEU A 191 -5.95 -9.71 -15.20
C LEU A 191 -5.09 -9.40 -13.97
N LEU A 192 -4.37 -10.40 -13.43
CA LEU A 192 -3.45 -10.19 -12.32
C LEU A 192 -2.16 -9.44 -12.75
N GLU A 193 -1.63 -9.71 -13.95
CA GLU A 193 -0.46 -9.01 -14.51
C GLU A 193 -0.78 -7.53 -14.76
N ASP A 194 -1.89 -7.24 -15.43
CA ASP A 194 -2.36 -5.88 -15.71
C ASP A 194 -2.57 -5.10 -14.41
N ARG A 195 -3.26 -5.72 -13.44
CA ARG A 195 -3.46 -5.12 -12.12
C ARG A 195 -2.13 -4.90 -11.38
N GLN A 196 -1.17 -5.80 -11.49
CA GLN A 196 0.15 -5.61 -10.87
C GLN A 196 0.83 -4.36 -11.45
N LEU A 197 0.82 -4.20 -12.76
CA LEU A 197 1.40 -3.04 -13.43
C LEU A 197 0.68 -1.75 -13.02
N GLU A 198 -0.66 -1.76 -13.05
CA GLU A 198 -1.50 -0.62 -12.66
C GLU A 198 -1.20 -0.17 -11.22
N LEU A 199 -1.22 -1.10 -10.25
CA LEU A 199 -0.98 -0.76 -8.85
C LEU A 199 0.45 -0.28 -8.58
N LYS A 200 1.45 -0.81 -9.30
CA LYS A 200 2.82 -0.31 -9.19
C LYS A 200 2.92 1.12 -9.72
N ASN A 201 2.35 1.39 -10.90
CA ASN A 201 2.32 2.72 -11.49
C ASN A 201 1.58 3.72 -10.60
N ASP A 202 0.46 3.33 -10.01
CA ASP A 202 -0.30 4.15 -9.09
C ASP A 202 0.45 4.43 -7.79
N PHE A 203 1.13 3.43 -7.25
CA PHE A 203 2.01 3.62 -6.11
C PHE A 203 3.16 4.59 -6.42
N ASP A 204 3.79 4.46 -7.58
CA ASP A 204 4.88 5.34 -7.99
C ASP A 204 4.40 6.79 -8.20
N LYS A 205 3.19 7.00 -8.76
CA LYS A 205 2.56 8.32 -8.85
C LYS A 205 2.41 8.98 -7.48
N ILE A 206 2.00 8.25 -6.45
CA ILE A 206 1.81 8.78 -5.08
C ILE A 206 3.11 9.35 -4.51
N PHE A 207 4.24 8.72 -4.81
CA PHE A 207 5.56 9.12 -4.33
C PHE A 207 6.39 9.88 -5.38
N LYS A 208 5.77 10.29 -6.49
CA LYS A 208 6.41 11.15 -7.48
C LYS A 208 6.64 12.52 -6.84
N PRO A 209 7.90 12.99 -6.77
CA PRO A 209 8.18 14.32 -6.25
C PRO A 209 7.59 15.38 -7.19
N ASN A 210 7.05 16.45 -6.62
CA ASN A 210 6.82 17.69 -7.36
C ASN A 210 8.17 18.40 -7.64
N GLU A 211 8.13 19.59 -8.24
CA GLU A 211 9.32 20.42 -8.54
C GLU A 211 10.21 20.71 -7.32
N ILE A 212 9.63 20.59 -6.12
CA ILE A 212 10.27 20.86 -4.84
C ILE A 212 10.84 19.58 -4.18
N GLY A 213 10.65 18.40 -4.79
CA GLY A 213 11.12 17.12 -4.25
C GLY A 213 10.15 16.44 -3.29
N ILE A 214 8.89 16.90 -3.20
CA ILE A 214 7.89 16.44 -2.23
C ILE A 214 6.89 15.50 -2.90
N PRO A 215 6.58 14.34 -2.31
CA PRO A 215 5.45 13.53 -2.73
C PRO A 215 4.13 14.14 -2.22
N ILE A 216 3.63 15.20 -2.88
CA ILE A 216 2.43 15.94 -2.44
C ILE A 216 1.24 15.01 -2.22
N ILE A 217 1.00 14.07 -3.15
CA ILE A 217 -0.13 13.13 -3.10
C ILE A 217 -0.08 12.31 -1.80
N PHE A 218 1.11 11.83 -1.41
CA PHE A 218 1.25 11.11 -0.15
C PHE A 218 0.91 11.98 1.07
N PHE A 219 1.45 13.20 1.16
CA PHE A 219 1.19 14.06 2.32
C PHE A 219 -0.25 14.56 2.39
N ARG A 220 -0.81 14.97 1.26
CA ARG A 220 -2.16 15.54 1.18
C ARG A 220 -3.23 14.46 1.21
N ASP A 221 -3.18 13.53 0.26
CA ASP A 221 -4.30 12.62 0.01
C ASP A 221 -4.23 11.36 0.88
N VAL A 222 -3.01 10.86 1.17
CA VAL A 222 -2.81 9.70 2.03
C VAL A 222 -2.78 10.08 3.51
N LEU A 223 -1.96 11.07 3.90
CA LEU A 223 -1.81 11.50 5.30
C LEU A 223 -2.79 12.61 5.74
N GLY A 224 -3.51 13.24 4.81
CA GLY A 224 -4.53 14.24 5.12
C GLY A 224 -3.99 15.59 5.60
N TYR A 225 -2.76 15.97 5.23
CA TYR A 225 -2.24 17.30 5.56
C TYR A 225 -2.84 18.34 4.61
N SER A 226 -3.19 19.52 5.15
CA SER A 226 -3.58 20.67 4.35
C SER A 226 -2.41 21.18 3.50
N GLU A 227 -2.69 21.79 2.36
CA GLU A 227 -1.65 22.38 1.50
C GLU A 227 -0.81 23.44 2.23
N GLY A 228 -1.42 24.29 3.06
CA GLY A 228 -0.68 25.27 3.86
C GLY A 228 0.33 24.63 4.81
N ALA A 229 0.00 23.49 5.44
CA ALA A 229 0.93 22.72 6.27
C ALA A 229 2.11 22.13 5.46
N ILE A 230 1.84 21.68 4.24
CA ILE A 230 2.87 21.13 3.35
C ILE A 230 3.81 22.26 2.89
N LYS A 231 3.26 23.39 2.43
CA LYS A 231 4.03 24.56 1.95
C LYS A 231 4.87 25.21 3.06
N SER A 232 4.35 25.25 4.29
CA SER A 232 5.03 25.88 5.44
C SER A 232 6.13 25.02 6.09
N THR A 233 6.37 23.78 5.64
CA THR A 233 7.37 22.90 6.28
C THR A 233 8.78 23.13 5.71
N PRO A 234 9.68 23.86 6.41
CA PRO A 234 10.86 24.50 5.80
C PRO A 234 11.94 23.51 5.30
N HIS A 235 11.98 22.30 5.86
CA HIS A 235 12.96 21.25 5.49
C HIS A 235 12.51 20.37 4.33
N ILE A 236 11.26 20.56 3.88
CA ILE A 236 10.82 20.03 2.60
C ILE A 236 11.28 20.98 1.46
N THR A 237 11.37 22.27 1.74
CA THR A 237 11.85 23.34 0.84
C THR A 237 13.38 23.54 0.83
N HIS A 238 14.13 23.18 1.88
CA HIS A 238 15.58 23.49 1.94
C HIS A 238 16.45 22.62 1.00
N LEU A 239 15.95 21.46 0.55
CA LEU A 239 16.56 20.66 -0.52
C LEU A 239 16.55 21.39 -1.89
N ILE A 240 15.61 22.33 -2.09
CA ILE A 240 15.48 23.13 -3.32
C ILE A 240 16.71 23.99 -3.55
N LYS A 241 17.15 24.76 -2.55
CA LYS A 241 18.24 25.75 -2.76
C LYS A 241 19.58 25.08 -3.07
N LYS A 242 19.86 23.90 -2.52
CA LYS A 242 21.14 23.20 -2.75
C LYS A 242 21.16 22.47 -4.11
N TRP A 243 20.03 21.88 -4.53
CA TRP A 243 19.93 21.16 -5.81
C TRP A 243 19.85 22.10 -7.01
N CYS A 244 19.07 23.19 -6.93
CA CYS A 244 19.02 24.22 -7.99
C CYS A 244 20.35 24.94 -8.19
N ARG A 245 21.12 25.21 -7.12
CA ARG A 245 22.47 25.80 -7.23
C ARG A 245 23.46 24.87 -7.93
N LYS A 246 23.34 23.55 -7.74
CA LYS A 246 24.22 22.57 -8.40
C LYS A 246 23.94 22.49 -9.91
N ARG A 247 22.67 22.60 -10.32
CA ARG A 247 22.26 22.59 -11.73
C ARG A 247 22.60 23.89 -12.48
N LYS A 248 22.59 25.04 -11.81
CA LYS A 248 23.04 26.32 -12.37
C LYS A 248 24.56 26.45 -12.52
N ARG A 249 25.35 25.58 -11.87
CA ARG A 249 26.82 25.53 -12.00
C ARG A 249 27.31 24.54 -13.07
N LEU A 250 26.38 23.78 -13.67
CA LEU A 250 26.64 22.76 -14.69
C LEU A 250 26.06 23.15 -16.07
N LYS A 251 25.55 24.38 -16.17
CA LYS A 251 25.27 25.09 -17.42
C LYS A 251 26.26 26.25 -17.50
#